data_AF-A0A2G2DM10-F1
#
_entry.id   AF-A0A2G2DM10-F1
#
_cell.length_a   1.000
_cell.length_b   1.000
_cell.length_c   1.000
_cell.angle_alpha   90.00
_cell.angle_beta   90.00
_cell.angle_gamma   90.00
#
_symmetry.space_group_name_H-M   'P 1'
#
loop_
_entity.id
_entity.type
_entity.pdbx_description
1 polymer ?
#
loop_
_entity_poly.entity_id
_entity_poly.type
_entity_poly.pdbx_seq_one_letter_code
_entity_poly.pdbx_strand_id
1 'polypeptide(L)'
;MSRFAASVVVVSALAFVAPTAVSRLLSQSPQSSVSGKECAIKGNVSISTGEHIYHVPGQKDYRSTIIRPEYGERWFCSEADARAAGWRKAGR
;
A
#
# COMPACT_ATOMS: atom_id res chain seq x y z
N MET A 1 42.66 -55.83 -12.69
CA MET A 1 41.29 -55.28 -12.54
C MET A 1 40.94 -55.25 -11.06
N SER A 2 40.29 -54.16 -10.63
CA SER A 2 39.60 -53.96 -9.34
C SER A 2 40.40 -53.97 -8.05
N ARG A 3 40.59 -52.76 -7.52
CA ARG A 3 41.02 -52.46 -6.16
C ARG A 3 39.77 -52.31 -5.28
N PHE A 4 39.85 -52.92 -4.11
CA PHE A 4 39.00 -52.80 -2.92
C PHE A 4 38.21 -51.47 -2.83
N ALA A 5 36.89 -51.56 -2.91
CA ALA A 5 35.99 -50.44 -2.62
C ALA A 5 35.71 -50.40 -1.11
N ALA A 6 36.43 -49.51 -0.43
CA ALA A 6 36.11 -49.06 0.92
C ALA A 6 34.75 -48.37 0.92
N SER A 7 33.90 -48.75 1.87
CA SER A 7 32.57 -48.18 2.10
C SER A 7 32.68 -46.73 2.58
N VAL A 8 32.33 -45.76 1.73
CA VAL A 8 32.01 -44.38 2.14
C VAL A 8 31.02 -43.83 1.13
N VAL A 9 29.85 -43.37 1.57
CA VAL A 9 29.12 -42.13 1.20
C VAL A 9 27.83 -42.15 2.04
N VAL A 10 27.84 -41.59 3.26
CA VAL A 10 27.53 -40.19 3.61
C VAL A 10 26.01 -39.94 3.74
N VAL A 11 25.61 -39.96 5.01
CA VAL A 11 24.63 -39.10 5.71
C VAL A 11 23.65 -38.31 4.82
N SER A 12 22.39 -38.74 4.83
CA SER A 12 21.24 -37.90 4.49
C SER A 12 20.86 -37.06 5.71
N ALA A 13 21.37 -35.83 5.79
CA ALA A 13 20.91 -34.82 6.73
C ALA A 13 20.26 -33.68 5.94
N LEU A 14 18.98 -33.43 6.22
CA LEU A 14 18.18 -32.33 5.68
C LEU A 14 18.78 -30.99 6.13
N ALA A 15 19.64 -30.40 5.31
CA ALA A 15 20.11 -29.02 5.48
C ALA A 15 20.58 -28.46 4.13
N PHE A 16 19.65 -28.14 3.25
CA PHE A 16 19.95 -27.33 2.06
C PHE A 16 19.93 -25.84 2.42
N VAL A 17 21.14 -25.27 2.51
CA VAL A 17 21.57 -23.97 1.97
C VAL A 17 20.86 -22.68 2.49
N ALA A 18 21.54 -21.95 3.37
CA ALA A 18 21.48 -20.48 3.47
C ALA A 18 22.43 -19.85 2.40
N PRO A 19 22.42 -18.54 2.03
CA PRO A 19 21.81 -17.37 2.69
C PRO A 19 21.25 -16.25 1.74
N THR A 20 20.73 -15.15 2.32
CA THR A 20 20.56 -13.78 1.75
C THR A 20 19.60 -13.55 0.55
N ALA A 21 18.41 -12.98 0.80
CA ALA A 21 17.75 -11.89 0.03
C ALA A 21 16.20 -11.91 0.03
N VAL A 22 15.55 -13.03 0.40
CA VAL A 22 14.09 -13.15 0.18
C VAL A 22 13.25 -12.55 1.32
N SER A 23 13.80 -12.37 2.52
CA SER A 23 13.06 -11.81 3.66
C SER A 23 12.78 -10.30 3.57
N ARG A 24 13.24 -9.60 2.53
CA ARG A 24 12.88 -8.17 2.29
C ARG A 24 11.62 -7.98 1.43
N LEU A 25 11.04 -9.04 0.86
CA LEU A 25 9.88 -8.91 -0.02
C LEU A 25 8.53 -8.81 0.70
N LEU A 26 8.47 -9.12 2.01
CA LEU A 26 7.23 -9.03 2.79
C LEU A 26 7.22 -7.92 3.85
N SER A 27 8.25 -7.08 3.89
CA SER A 27 8.37 -5.99 4.88
C SER A 27 8.50 -4.60 4.24
N GLN A 28 7.99 -4.43 3.02
CA GLN A 28 7.57 -3.12 2.56
C GLN A 28 6.11 -2.91 2.99
N SER A 29 5.90 -2.71 4.29
CA SER A 29 4.82 -1.79 4.65
C SER A 29 5.28 -0.45 4.09
N PRO A 30 4.54 0.21 3.18
CA PRO A 30 4.83 1.60 2.90
C PRO A 30 4.67 2.30 4.24
N GLN A 31 5.79 2.54 4.93
CA GLN A 31 5.87 3.57 5.94
C GLN A 31 5.63 4.86 5.17
N SER A 32 4.35 5.16 4.96
CA SER A 32 3.84 6.48 4.70
C SER A 32 4.42 7.33 5.79
N SER A 33 5.55 7.94 5.45
CA SER A 33 6.28 8.86 6.28
C SER A 33 5.42 10.12 6.31
N VAL A 34 4.31 10.08 7.04
CA VAL A 34 3.46 11.25 7.29
C VAL A 34 4.17 12.05 8.38
N SER A 35 5.31 12.61 8.00
CA SER A 35 5.97 13.66 8.73
C SER A 35 5.11 14.91 8.50
N GLY A 36 4.15 15.15 9.40
CA GLY A 36 3.44 16.43 9.56
C GLY A 36 2.66 16.99 8.36
N LYS A 37 2.46 16.22 7.28
CA LYS A 37 1.57 16.62 6.18
C LYS A 37 0.15 16.32 6.63
N GLU A 38 -0.57 17.35 7.07
CA GLU A 38 -2.04 17.28 7.12
C GLU A 38 -2.50 16.73 5.78
N CYS A 39 -3.12 15.55 5.80
CA CYS A 39 -3.51 14.83 4.59
C CYS A 39 -4.40 15.75 3.76
N ALA A 40 -3.89 16.23 2.63
CA ALA A 40 -4.43 17.40 1.93
C ALA A 40 -5.47 17.04 0.86
N ILE A 41 -5.87 15.78 0.74
CA ILE A 41 -6.86 15.35 -0.26
C ILE A 41 -8.19 15.17 0.45
N LYS A 42 -9.18 15.95 0.02
CA LYS A 42 -10.53 15.96 0.60
C LYS A 42 -11.41 14.94 -0.11
N GLY A 43 -11.82 13.87 0.56
CA GLY A 43 -12.82 12.95 0.05
C GLY A 43 -14.23 13.30 0.50
N ASN A 44 -15.05 13.87 -0.39
CA ASN A 44 -16.48 14.14 -0.20
C ASN A 44 -17.39 13.06 -0.81
N VAL A 45 -18.50 12.73 -0.13
CA VAL A 45 -19.52 11.81 -0.65
C VAL A 45 -20.70 12.64 -1.13
N SER A 46 -21.05 12.52 -2.41
CA SER A 46 -22.23 13.18 -2.95
C SER A 46 -23.48 12.59 -2.31
N ILE A 47 -24.18 13.33 -1.46
CA ILE A 47 -25.39 12.84 -0.77
C ILE A 47 -26.49 12.48 -1.79
N SER A 48 -26.55 13.19 -2.93
CA SER A 48 -27.55 12.97 -3.97
C SER A 48 -27.28 11.74 -4.84
N THR A 49 -26.01 11.38 -5.08
CA THR A 49 -25.63 10.29 -6.01
C THR A 49 -24.92 9.12 -5.33
N GLY A 50 -24.51 9.27 -4.07
CA GLY A 50 -23.67 8.30 -3.35
C GLY A 50 -22.23 8.20 -3.89
N GLU A 51 -21.83 9.09 -4.80
CA GLU A 51 -20.50 9.03 -5.41
C GLU A 51 -19.41 9.47 -4.44
N HIS A 52 -18.31 8.71 -4.42
CA HIS A 52 -17.11 9.02 -3.68
C HIS A 52 -16.19 9.90 -4.54
N ILE A 53 -16.06 11.17 -4.21
CA ILE A 53 -15.32 12.16 -5.00
C ILE A 53 -14.21 12.76 -4.14
N TYR A 54 -12.97 12.69 -4.62
CA TYR A 54 -11.85 13.33 -3.95
C TYR A 54 -11.40 14.61 -4.65
N HIS A 55 -11.01 15.59 -3.85
CA HIS A 55 -10.49 16.87 -4.27
C HIS A 55 -9.04 17.06 -3.83
N VAL A 56 -8.20 17.47 -4.78
CA VAL A 56 -6.80 17.85 -4.54
C VAL A 56 -6.65 19.38 -4.41
N PRO A 57 -5.63 19.87 -3.70
CA PRO A 57 -5.31 21.29 -3.65
C PRO A 57 -5.14 21.87 -5.07
N GLY A 58 -5.71 23.05 -5.31
CA GLY A 58 -5.66 23.74 -6.61
C GLY A 58 -6.90 23.57 -7.49
N GLN A 59 -7.85 22.69 -7.13
CA GLN A 59 -9.15 22.63 -7.80
C GLN A 59 -10.09 23.72 -7.31
N LYS A 60 -11.03 24.14 -8.16
CA LYS A 60 -11.99 25.23 -7.86
C LYS A 60 -12.81 24.97 -6.59
N ASP A 61 -13.28 23.73 -6.43
CA ASP A 61 -14.17 23.36 -5.33
C ASP A 61 -13.40 22.94 -4.07
N TYR A 62 -12.08 22.80 -4.13
CA TYR A 62 -11.30 22.29 -3.00
C TYR A 62 -11.49 23.11 -1.71
N ARG A 63 -11.62 24.44 -1.83
CA ARG A 63 -11.84 25.31 -0.66
C ARG A 63 -13.28 25.21 -0.12
N SER A 64 -14.25 25.00 -1.01
CA SER A 64 -15.67 24.90 -0.66
C SER A 64 -16.05 23.54 -0.10
N THR A 65 -15.35 22.47 -0.50
CA THR A 65 -15.55 21.13 0.05
C THR A 65 -15.15 21.10 1.53
N ILE A 66 -16.12 20.82 2.39
CA ILE A 66 -15.91 20.63 3.84
C ILE A 66 -16.14 19.16 4.13
N ILE A 67 -15.16 18.50 4.72
CA ILE A 67 -15.24 17.08 5.06
C ILE A 67 -16.10 16.91 6.31
N ARG A 68 -17.14 16.09 6.17
CA ARG A 68 -18.09 15.71 7.21
C ARG A 68 -18.02 14.20 7.47
N PRO A 69 -17.26 13.77 8.50
CA PRO A 69 -17.08 12.35 8.81
C PRO A 69 -18.40 11.60 9.07
N GLU A 70 -19.45 12.31 9.49
CA GLU A 70 -20.81 11.79 9.69
C GLU A 70 -21.41 11.15 8.41
N TYR A 71 -20.98 11.59 7.23
CA TYR A 71 -21.42 11.04 5.93
C TYR A 71 -20.41 10.06 5.32
N GLY A 72 -19.40 9.63 6.09
CA GLY A 72 -18.34 8.73 5.60
C GLY A 72 -17.24 9.45 4.79
N GLU A 73 -17.26 10.78 4.78
CA GLU A 73 -16.24 11.63 4.17
C GLU A 73 -14.95 11.58 4.97
N ARG A 74 -13.80 11.67 4.29
CA ARG A 74 -12.50 11.56 4.96
C ARG A 74 -11.40 12.24 4.19
N TRP A 75 -10.29 12.47 4.87
CA TRP A 75 -9.07 12.98 4.25
C TRP A 75 -8.16 11.83 3.81
N PHE A 76 -7.47 12.04 2.69
CA PHE A 76 -6.47 11.13 2.14
C PHE A 76 -5.12 11.85 2.05
N CYS A 77 -4.05 11.09 2.23
CA CYS A 77 -2.70 11.61 2.16
C CYS A 77 -2.13 11.50 0.73
N SER A 78 -2.68 10.60 -0.10
CA SER A 78 -2.35 10.46 -1.52
C SER A 78 -3.56 10.17 -2.42
N GLU A 79 -3.46 10.55 -3.71
CA GLU A 79 -4.50 10.24 -4.71
C GLU A 79 -4.58 8.74 -4.99
N ALA A 80 -3.50 8.00 -4.70
CA ALA A 80 -3.48 6.54 -4.80
C ALA A 80 -4.36 5.91 -3.71
N ASP A 81 -4.26 6.38 -2.46
CA ASP A 81 -5.09 5.90 -1.35
C ASP A 81 -6.57 6.17 -1.59
N ALA A 82 -6.89 7.37 -2.08
CA ALA A 82 -8.27 7.73 -2.45
C ALA A 82 -8.81 6.78 -3.53
N ARG A 83 -8.04 6.55 -4.60
CA ARG A 83 -8.43 5.62 -5.68
C ARG A 83 -8.54 4.16 -5.20
N ALA A 84 -7.61 3.71 -4.37
CA ALA A 84 -7.64 2.37 -3.79
C ALA A 84 -8.86 2.18 -2.88
N ALA A 85 -9.31 3.25 -2.21
CA ALA A 85 -10.54 3.27 -1.44
C ALA A 85 -11.82 3.40 -2.30
N GLY A 86 -11.71 3.41 -3.63
CA GLY A 86 -12.85 3.50 -4.55
C GLY A 86 -13.30 4.93 -4.91
N TRP A 87 -12.48 5.94 -4.65
CA TRP A 87 -12.83 7.34 -4.88
C TRP A 87 -12.41 7.82 -6.27
N ARG A 88 -13.28 8.60 -6.91
CA ARG A 88 -13.03 9.24 -8.21
C ARG A 88 -12.49 10.65 -8.03
N LYS A 89 -11.62 11.10 -8.93
CA LYS A 89 -11.13 12.48 -8.95
C LYS A 89 -12.25 13.44 -9.34
N ALA A 90 -12.39 14.56 -8.62
CA ALA A 90 -13.24 15.65 -9.03
C ALA A 90 -12.81 16.21 -10.40
N GLY A 91 -13.78 16.73 -11.16
CA GLY A 91 -13.48 17.53 -12.35
C GLY A 91 -12.82 18.86 -11.98
N ARG A 92 -12.21 19.50 -12.98
CA ARG A 92 -11.50 20.79 -12.87
C ARG A 92 -12.33 21.86 -12.15
#